data_AF-A0AA40SUQ5-F1
#
_entry.id   AF-A0AA40SUQ5-F1
#
_cell.length_a   1.000
_cell.length_b   1.000
_cell.length_c   1.000
_cell.angle_alpha   90.00
_cell.angle_beta   90.00
_cell.angle_gamma   90.00
#
_symmetry.space_group_name_H-M   'P 1'
#
loop_
_entity.id
_entity.type
_entity.pdbx_description
1 polymer ?
#
loop_
_entity_poly.entity_id
_entity_poly.type
_entity_poly.pdbx_seq_one_letter_code
_entity_poly.pdbx_strand_id
1 'polypeptide(L)'
;MPATITSIPYCQKHQLDPNPTAHIETSSLEYLHTAFLLYEYKTTYSKKEYRTLLDTYGWDKGSCEEKRAIRIAENFQEFSTCPQHLAPIPVTILLRLCSLQYKSIISQLQDYPIGGLTCELVLELIEERKALLKTQKQEQQKQISIWRRTPRGDRYCQFPPQYEEDHQTGVLTQELIDGYGLLPQQILREAIADYHARIKSQEKEQPQEETAESEVVVVESGMLPQEEISPTEREKAIEVNSRLKQNEQPSTSNATEQQPVGGEVLMLAEKLKSATSYYQIRNAIYRHLAVKEEAWKQLSPEEQLRIERLLPQEVLALKTARKSGLIIDYYELENGWFQVFIPGEDKPVSVSKLNVISWLQEQESLNYVTT
;
A
#
# COMPACT_ATOMS: atom_id res chain seq x y z
N MET A 1 -21.86 38.98 36.79
CA MET A 1 -20.42 39.29 36.79
C MET A 1 -19.70 38.17 36.05
N PRO A 2 -19.38 38.32 34.75
CA PRO A 2 -18.61 37.31 34.05
C PRO A 2 -17.14 37.39 34.52
N ALA A 3 -16.62 36.28 35.02
CA ALA A 3 -15.22 36.17 35.40
C ALA A 3 -14.36 36.15 34.14
N THR A 4 -13.70 37.27 33.85
CA THR A 4 -12.70 37.36 32.78
C THR A 4 -11.50 36.54 33.23
N ILE A 5 -11.35 35.32 32.69
CA ILE A 5 -10.11 34.55 32.82
C ILE A 5 -9.06 35.28 31.99
N THR A 6 -8.31 36.19 32.61
CA THR A 6 -7.09 36.78 32.06
C THR A 6 -6.00 35.71 32.04
N SER A 7 -6.12 34.75 31.11
CA SER A 7 -5.06 33.80 30.81
C SER A 7 -3.97 34.53 30.04
N ILE A 8 -2.76 34.54 30.59
CA ILE A 8 -1.58 35.10 29.93
C ILE A 8 -1.36 34.32 28.61
N PRO A 9 -1.25 35.00 27.45
CA PRO A 9 -0.99 34.35 26.17
C PRO A 9 0.27 33.48 26.20
N TYR A 10 0.23 32.33 25.50
CA TYR A 10 1.32 31.36 25.45
C TYR A 10 2.68 31.99 25.06
N CYS A 11 2.68 32.89 24.06
CA CYS A 11 3.90 33.59 23.61
C CYS A 11 4.52 34.46 24.71
N GLN A 12 3.71 35.13 25.54
CA GLN A 12 4.20 35.94 26.66
C GLN A 12 4.73 35.08 27.81
N LYS A 13 4.06 33.95 28.08
CA LYS A 13 4.50 33.00 29.11
C LYS A 13 5.88 32.40 28.79
N HIS A 14 6.15 32.15 27.51
CA HIS A 14 7.37 31.47 27.06
C HIS A 14 8.39 32.39 26.39
N GLN A 15 8.14 33.71 26.33
CA GLN A 15 9.01 34.71 25.68
C GLN A 15 9.34 34.36 24.22
N LEU A 16 8.32 33.88 23.49
CA LEU A 16 8.45 33.44 22.10
C LEU A 16 7.92 34.50 21.14
N ASP A 17 8.45 34.50 19.91
CA ASP A 17 7.88 35.25 18.80
C ASP A 17 6.40 34.84 18.61
N PRO A 18 5.45 35.78 18.52
CA PRO A 18 4.06 35.47 18.24
C PRO A 18 3.83 34.83 16.85
N ASN A 19 4.77 34.96 15.91
CA ASN A 19 4.68 34.38 14.57
C ASN A 19 5.12 32.90 14.57
N PRO A 20 4.19 31.94 14.40
CA PRO A 20 4.54 30.52 14.37
C PRO A 20 5.47 30.16 13.20
N THR A 21 5.42 30.90 12.09
CA THR A 21 6.26 30.66 10.92
C THR A 21 7.73 30.89 11.23
N ALA A 22 8.06 31.94 12.01
CA ALA A 22 9.45 32.23 12.39
C ALA A 22 10.10 31.08 13.18
N HIS A 23 9.32 30.38 14.01
CA HIS A 23 9.79 29.19 14.74
C HIS A 23 10.06 28.01 13.81
N ILE A 24 9.22 27.81 12.79
CA ILE A 24 9.40 26.76 11.77
C ILE A 24 10.61 27.07 10.90
N GLU A 25 10.82 28.33 10.51
CA GLU A 25 11.97 28.78 9.74
C GLU A 25 13.26 28.58 10.52
N THR A 26 13.28 28.99 11.79
CA THR A 26 14.43 28.79 12.68
C THR A 26 14.73 27.29 12.83
N SER A 27 13.71 26.47 13.09
CA SER A 27 13.87 25.01 13.18
C SER A 27 14.38 24.39 11.88
N SER A 28 13.87 24.83 10.73
CA SER A 28 14.28 24.34 9.42
C SER A 28 15.72 24.75 9.11
N LEU A 29 16.13 25.96 9.48
CA LEU A 29 17.50 26.45 9.35
C LEU A 29 18.49 25.63 10.20
N GLU A 30 18.18 25.40 11.47
CA GLU A 30 19.02 24.58 12.36
C GLU A 30 19.13 23.13 11.85
N TYR A 31 18.03 22.59 11.32
CA TYR A 31 18.03 21.29 10.69
C TYR A 31 18.92 21.25 9.44
N LEU A 32 18.88 22.29 8.60
CA LEU A 32 19.72 22.40 7.42
C LEU A 32 21.21 22.47 7.78
N HIS A 33 21.57 23.26 8.79
CA HIS A 33 22.95 23.28 9.31
C HIS A 33 23.39 21.89 9.77
N THR A 34 22.53 21.20 10.53
CA THR A 34 22.78 19.82 10.96
C THR A 34 22.96 18.89 9.78
N ALA A 35 22.10 18.97 8.76
CA ALA A 35 22.18 18.16 7.55
C ALA A 35 23.49 18.36 6.80
N PHE A 36 23.91 19.61 6.58
CA PHE A 36 25.17 19.91 5.89
C PHE A 36 26.39 19.45 6.71
N LEU A 37 26.39 19.63 8.03
CA LEU A 37 27.46 19.14 8.91
C LEU A 37 27.55 17.61 8.89
N LEU A 38 26.42 16.90 8.98
CA LEU A 38 26.40 15.44 8.90
C LEU A 38 26.92 14.93 7.57
N TYR A 39 26.61 15.63 6.47
CA TYR A 39 27.12 15.29 5.16
C TYR A 39 28.63 15.56 5.04
N GLU A 40 29.11 16.67 5.56
CA GLU A 40 30.54 16.96 5.67
C GLU A 40 31.25 15.85 6.47
N TYR A 41 30.71 15.45 7.61
CA TYR A 41 31.30 14.39 8.43
C TYR A 41 31.31 13.04 7.69
N LYS A 42 30.24 12.71 6.97
CA LYS A 42 30.15 11.48 6.18
C LYS A 42 31.17 11.44 5.03
N THR A 43 31.49 12.59 4.45
CA THR A 43 32.39 12.71 3.29
C THR A 43 33.85 12.85 3.68
N THR A 44 34.15 13.48 4.81
CA THR A 44 35.52 13.76 5.27
C THR A 44 36.11 12.66 6.14
N TYR A 45 35.33 12.02 6.99
CA TYR A 45 35.82 11.00 7.94
C TYR A 45 35.67 9.58 7.41
N SER A 46 36.49 8.67 7.94
CA SER A 46 36.32 7.24 7.67
C SER A 46 35.01 6.73 8.30
N LYS A 47 34.50 5.59 7.79
CA LYS A 47 33.24 4.98 8.29
C LYS A 47 33.24 4.68 9.80
N LYS A 48 34.42 4.49 10.40
CA LYS A 48 34.60 4.22 11.84
C LYS A 48 34.57 5.52 12.64
N GLU A 49 35.35 6.51 12.23
CA GLU A 49 35.40 7.84 12.87
C GLU A 49 34.05 8.54 12.80
N TYR A 50 33.38 8.49 11.65
CA TYR A 50 32.03 9.02 11.49
C TYR A 50 31.05 8.38 12.47
N ARG A 51 31.15 7.07 12.70
CA ARG A 51 30.28 6.38 13.68
C ARG A 51 30.55 6.88 15.10
N THR A 52 31.82 7.02 15.48
CA THR A 52 32.20 7.55 16.80
C THR A 52 31.71 8.99 17.00
N LEU A 53 31.76 9.82 15.96
CA LEU A 53 31.20 11.18 16.00
C LEU A 53 29.68 11.17 16.20
N LEU A 54 28.96 10.33 15.44
CA LEU A 54 27.51 10.19 15.62
C LEU A 54 27.15 9.75 17.03
N ASP A 55 27.82 8.71 17.56
CA ASP A 55 27.59 8.21 18.91
C ASP A 55 27.89 9.30 19.97
N THR A 56 28.89 10.15 19.75
CA THR A 56 29.24 11.28 20.64
C THR A 56 28.16 12.36 20.67
N TYR A 57 27.53 12.65 19.53
CA TYR A 57 26.48 13.66 19.40
C TYR A 57 25.06 13.11 19.60
N GLY A 58 24.92 11.84 19.99
CA GLY A 58 23.61 11.21 20.23
C GLY A 58 22.83 10.88 18.96
N TRP A 59 23.52 10.73 17.83
CA TRP A 59 22.94 10.30 16.56
C TRP A 59 23.14 8.80 16.32
N ASP A 60 22.08 8.11 15.95
CA ASP A 60 22.16 6.70 15.59
C ASP A 60 22.50 6.54 14.10
N LYS A 61 23.62 5.86 13.81
CA LYS A 61 23.99 5.49 12.44
C LYS A 61 22.96 4.54 11.83
N GLY A 62 22.47 4.90 10.65
CA GLY A 62 21.44 4.20 9.91
C GLY A 62 20.02 4.58 10.31
N SER A 63 19.84 5.50 11.27
CA SER A 63 18.53 5.99 11.67
C SER A 63 17.79 6.67 10.52
N CYS A 64 16.46 6.70 10.63
CA CYS A 64 15.63 7.42 9.66
C CYS A 64 15.94 8.91 9.65
N GLU A 65 16.37 9.49 10.77
CA GLU A 65 16.70 10.91 10.85
C GLU A 65 18.04 11.22 10.16
N GLU A 66 19.09 10.45 10.46
CA GLU A 66 20.41 10.63 9.84
C GLU A 66 20.31 10.50 8.32
N LYS A 67 19.61 9.46 7.84
CA LYS A 67 19.37 9.26 6.41
C LYS A 67 18.59 10.41 5.76
N ARG A 68 17.62 10.99 6.47
CA ARG A 68 16.84 12.14 5.99
C ARG A 68 17.70 13.39 5.86
N ALA A 69 18.46 13.70 6.91
CA ALA A 69 19.38 14.85 6.94
C ALA A 69 20.44 14.74 5.84
N ILE A 70 21.11 13.59 5.74
CA ILE A 70 22.09 13.32 4.68
C ILE A 70 21.45 13.46 3.29
N ARG A 71 20.24 12.94 3.08
CA ARG A 71 19.56 13.02 1.79
C ARG A 71 19.23 14.45 1.39
N ILE A 72 18.83 15.30 2.35
CA ILE A 72 18.62 16.72 2.10
C ILE A 72 19.94 17.35 1.67
N ALA A 73 20.99 17.18 2.48
CA ALA A 73 22.30 17.73 2.15
C ALA A 73 22.78 17.28 0.77
N GLU A 74 22.70 15.99 0.44
CA GLU A 74 23.11 15.43 -0.86
C GLU A 74 22.41 16.10 -2.05
N ASN A 75 21.12 16.45 -1.94
CA ASN A 75 20.36 17.05 -3.03
C ASN A 75 20.47 18.58 -3.07
N PHE A 76 20.73 19.23 -1.93
CA PHE A 76 20.79 20.68 -1.78
C PHE A 76 22.22 21.20 -1.54
N GLN A 77 23.26 20.47 -1.98
CA GLN A 77 24.67 20.85 -1.81
C GLN A 77 24.99 22.27 -2.30
N GLU A 78 24.30 22.72 -3.34
CA GLU A 78 24.49 24.04 -3.93
C GLU A 78 24.08 25.18 -2.99
N PHE A 79 23.27 24.89 -1.96
CA PHE A 79 22.86 25.84 -0.92
C PHE A 79 23.72 25.74 0.36
N SER A 80 24.82 24.98 0.33
CA SER A 80 25.72 24.83 1.49
C SER A 80 26.30 26.15 2.00
N THR A 81 26.51 27.12 1.10
CA THR A 81 26.99 28.48 1.44
C THR A 81 25.89 29.41 1.91
N CYS A 82 24.62 29.08 1.64
CA CYS A 82 23.46 29.89 2.00
C CYS A 82 22.24 29.08 2.49
N PRO A 83 22.35 28.30 3.60
CA PRO A 83 21.23 27.52 4.13
C PRO A 83 19.99 28.36 4.47
N GLN A 84 20.18 29.63 4.82
CA GLN A 84 19.12 30.60 5.09
C GLN A 84 18.16 30.79 3.93
N HIS A 85 18.58 30.54 2.69
CA HIS A 85 17.70 30.64 1.53
C HIS A 85 16.60 29.56 1.53
N LEU A 86 16.88 28.40 2.12
CA LEU A 86 15.94 27.29 2.25
C LEU A 86 15.15 27.30 3.56
N ALA A 87 15.49 28.18 4.51
CA ALA A 87 14.83 28.28 5.81
C ALA A 87 13.30 28.49 5.73
N PRO A 88 12.76 29.26 4.77
CA PRO A 88 11.30 29.39 4.58
C PRO A 88 10.59 28.08 4.24
N ILE A 89 11.32 27.04 3.84
CA ILE A 89 10.75 25.76 3.41
C ILE A 89 10.86 24.74 4.56
N PRO A 90 9.72 24.24 5.07
CA PRO A 90 9.71 23.15 6.04
C PRO A 90 10.49 21.91 5.57
N VAL A 91 11.19 21.26 6.49
CA VAL A 91 11.97 20.03 6.25
C VAL A 91 11.18 18.94 5.54
N THR A 92 9.88 18.81 5.84
CA THR A 92 8.98 17.85 5.19
C THR A 92 8.83 18.09 3.68
N ILE A 93 8.81 19.35 3.26
CA ILE A 93 8.75 19.75 1.85
C ILE A 93 10.11 19.55 1.19
N LEU A 94 11.20 19.94 1.85
CA LEU A 94 12.56 19.68 1.36
C LEU A 94 12.80 18.19 1.08
N LEU A 95 12.34 17.31 1.98
CA LEU A 95 12.40 15.86 1.78
C LEU A 95 11.58 15.38 0.58
N ARG A 96 10.43 16.01 0.32
CA ARG A 96 9.58 15.69 -0.84
C ARG A 96 10.28 16.02 -2.15
N LEU A 97 10.98 17.17 -2.19
CA LEU A 97 11.75 17.62 -3.35
C LEU A 97 12.92 16.68 -3.66
N CYS A 98 13.48 15.99 -2.66
CA CYS A 98 14.54 14.98 -2.82
C CYS A 98 14.10 13.70 -3.56
N SER A 99 12.86 13.59 -4.03
CA SER A 99 12.41 12.44 -4.82
C SER A 99 12.65 12.66 -6.32
N LEU A 100 12.86 11.57 -7.06
CA LEU A 100 13.22 11.63 -8.49
C LEU A 100 12.20 12.42 -9.34
N GLN A 101 10.93 12.47 -8.92
CA GLN A 101 9.85 13.14 -9.63
C GLN A 101 9.92 14.67 -9.54
N TYR A 102 10.45 15.20 -8.42
CA TYR A 102 10.49 16.62 -8.11
C TYR A 102 11.92 17.18 -8.10
N LYS A 103 12.94 16.35 -8.36
CA LYS A 103 14.34 16.77 -8.39
C LYS A 103 14.60 17.96 -9.34
N SER A 104 13.84 18.06 -10.44
CA SER A 104 13.93 19.19 -11.37
C SER A 104 13.59 20.54 -10.74
N ILE A 105 12.75 20.56 -9.71
CA ILE A 105 12.39 21.78 -8.97
C ILE A 105 13.61 22.31 -8.23
N ILE A 106 14.47 21.44 -7.68
CA ILE A 106 15.67 21.86 -6.93
C ILE A 106 16.57 22.75 -7.80
N SER A 107 16.74 22.41 -9.08
CA SER A 107 17.49 23.24 -10.03
C SER A 107 16.83 24.59 -10.25
N GLN A 108 15.48 24.65 -10.33
CA GLN A 108 14.76 25.92 -10.47
C GLN A 108 14.87 26.80 -9.22
N LEU A 109 14.98 26.21 -8.03
CA LEU A 109 15.14 26.97 -6.79
C LEU A 109 16.46 27.77 -6.74
N GLN A 110 17.47 27.38 -7.52
CA GLN A 110 18.77 28.07 -7.57
C GLN A 110 18.68 29.43 -8.28
N ASP A 111 17.70 29.59 -9.17
CA ASP A 111 17.54 30.80 -9.98
C ASP A 111 16.90 31.96 -9.19
N TYR A 112 16.40 31.70 -7.98
CA TYR A 112 15.72 32.71 -7.16
C TYR A 112 16.70 33.53 -6.30
N PRO A 113 16.48 34.84 -6.14
CA PRO A 113 17.34 35.68 -5.32
C PRO A 113 17.19 35.36 -3.82
N ILE A 114 18.24 35.61 -3.04
CA ILE A 114 18.27 35.39 -1.59
C ILE A 114 17.12 36.18 -0.92
N GLY A 115 16.22 35.49 -0.22
CA GLY A 115 15.04 36.08 0.43
C GLY A 115 13.78 36.17 -0.44
N GLY A 116 13.86 35.81 -1.73
CA GLY A 116 12.69 35.75 -2.63
C GLY A 116 11.95 34.42 -2.61
N LEU A 117 12.52 33.39 -1.96
CA LEU A 117 11.94 32.06 -1.92
C LEU A 117 10.94 31.93 -0.77
N THR A 118 9.70 31.59 -1.08
CA THR A 118 8.65 31.34 -0.09
C THR A 118 8.18 29.88 -0.16
N CYS A 119 7.63 29.38 0.95
CA CYS A 119 7.04 28.04 1.00
C CYS A 119 5.89 27.88 -0.01
N GLU A 120 5.08 28.93 -0.19
CA GLU A 120 3.93 28.95 -1.11
C GLU A 120 4.37 28.73 -2.55
N LEU A 121 5.40 29.44 -3.01
CA LEU A 121 5.94 29.30 -4.35
C LEU A 121 6.44 27.88 -4.63
N VAL A 122 7.11 27.27 -3.65
CA VAL A 122 7.61 25.88 -3.77
C VAL A 122 6.45 24.88 -3.85
N LEU A 123 5.36 25.13 -3.12
CA LEU A 123 4.15 24.32 -3.20
C LEU A 123 3.47 24.44 -4.57
N GLU A 124 3.42 25.63 -5.15
CA GLU A 124 2.92 25.85 -6.52
C GLU A 124 3.73 25.05 -7.56
N LEU A 125 5.07 25.13 -7.50
CA LEU A 125 5.95 24.35 -8.38
C LEU A 125 5.74 22.83 -8.23
N ILE A 126 5.46 22.36 -7.01
CA ILE A 126 5.13 20.95 -6.77
C ILE A 126 3.81 20.57 -7.44
N GLU A 127 2.78 21.42 -7.35
CA GLU A 127 1.48 21.16 -8.00
C GLU A 127 1.56 21.21 -9.52
N GLU A 128 2.28 22.18 -10.09
CA GLU A 128 2.55 22.23 -11.54
C GLU A 128 3.26 20.96 -12.02
N ARG A 129 4.28 20.53 -11.27
CA ARG A 129 5.00 19.29 -11.61
C ARG A 129 4.10 18.06 -11.52
N LYS A 130 3.20 17.99 -10.54
CA LYS A 130 2.21 16.91 -10.45
C LYS A 130 1.27 16.90 -11.66
N ALA A 131 0.80 18.06 -12.08
CA ALA A 131 -0.06 18.18 -13.26
C ALA A 131 0.65 17.66 -14.52
N LEU A 132 1.89 18.05 -14.74
CA LEU A 132 2.71 17.55 -15.85
C LEU A 132 2.91 16.04 -15.79
N LEU A 133 3.21 15.48 -14.62
CA LEU A 133 3.36 14.03 -14.45
C LEU A 133 2.06 13.27 -14.71
N LYS A 134 0.89 13.87 -14.39
CA LYS A 134 -0.42 13.29 -14.68
C LYS A 134 -0.68 13.27 -16.19
N THR A 135 -0.39 14.36 -16.89
CA THR A 135 -0.52 14.45 -18.36
C THR A 135 0.42 13.47 -19.06
N GLN A 136 1.69 13.38 -18.63
CA GLN A 136 2.65 12.41 -19.18
C GLN A 136 2.18 10.96 -19.00
N LYS A 137 1.60 10.62 -17.85
CA LYS A 137 1.03 9.28 -17.64
C LYS A 137 -0.15 9.00 -18.58
N GLN A 138 -1.00 9.98 -18.83
CA GLN A 138 -2.11 9.85 -19.78
C GLN A 138 -1.62 9.74 -21.23
N GLU A 139 -0.54 10.41 -21.60
CA GLU A 139 0.07 10.27 -22.93
C GLU A 139 0.78 8.92 -23.11
N GLN A 140 1.43 8.41 -22.07
CA GLN A 140 2.02 7.07 -22.09
C GLN A 140 0.95 5.96 -22.24
N GLN A 141 -0.26 6.19 -21.74
CA GLN A 141 -1.41 5.31 -22.00
C GLN A 141 -1.86 5.31 -23.47
N LYS A 142 -1.42 6.25 -24.33
CA LYS A 142 -1.73 6.21 -25.77
C LYS A 142 -0.79 5.30 -26.55
N GLN A 143 0.39 4.97 -26.00
CA GLN A 143 1.36 4.05 -26.60
C GLN A 143 1.43 2.72 -25.82
N ILE A 144 0.27 2.11 -25.54
CA ILE A 144 0.22 0.83 -24.81
C ILE A 144 0.73 -0.28 -25.72
N SER A 145 1.91 -0.81 -25.41
CA SER A 145 2.34 -2.11 -25.89
C SER A 145 1.91 -3.20 -24.91
N ILE A 146 1.21 -4.21 -25.41
CA ILE A 146 0.83 -5.41 -24.64
C ILE A 146 1.98 -6.43 -24.55
N TRP A 147 3.10 -6.20 -25.24
CA TRP A 147 4.23 -7.14 -25.26
C TRP A 147 5.15 -6.94 -24.04
N ARG A 148 5.53 -8.05 -23.42
CA ARG A 148 6.49 -8.13 -22.32
C ARG A 148 7.55 -9.20 -22.64
N ARG A 149 8.67 -9.17 -21.92
CA ARG A 149 9.75 -10.18 -22.05
C ARG A 149 9.88 -10.98 -20.77
N THR A 150 10.03 -12.29 -20.90
CA THR A 150 10.39 -13.16 -19.79
C THR A 150 11.86 -12.93 -19.40
N PRO A 151 12.30 -13.36 -18.20
CA PRO A 151 13.72 -13.34 -17.83
C PRO A 151 14.62 -14.16 -18.78
N ARG A 152 14.03 -15.06 -19.58
CA ARG A 152 14.71 -15.88 -20.60
C ARG A 152 14.79 -15.20 -21.97
N GLY A 153 14.14 -14.05 -22.16
CA GLY A 153 14.13 -13.27 -23.40
C GLY A 153 12.93 -13.50 -24.31
N ASP A 154 12.07 -14.49 -24.00
CA ASP A 154 10.87 -14.79 -24.78
C ASP A 154 9.82 -13.69 -24.63
N ARG A 155 9.04 -13.45 -25.70
CA ARG A 155 7.94 -12.49 -25.66
C ARG A 155 6.64 -13.16 -25.22
N TYR A 156 5.90 -12.50 -24.34
CA TYR A 156 4.52 -12.86 -24.00
C TYR A 156 3.63 -11.61 -24.00
N CYS A 157 2.34 -11.80 -24.24
CA CYS A 157 1.36 -10.73 -24.13
C CYS A 157 0.83 -10.64 -22.69
N GLN A 158 0.66 -9.41 -22.20
CA GLN A 158 0.03 -9.15 -20.92
C GLN A 158 -0.95 -7.99 -21.09
N PHE A 159 -2.22 -8.29 -20.81
CA PHE A 159 -3.26 -7.27 -20.74
C PHE A 159 -3.20 -6.57 -19.37
N PRO A 160 -3.36 -5.24 -19.32
CA PRO A 160 -3.53 -4.54 -18.05
C PRO A 160 -4.74 -5.08 -17.27
N PRO A 161 -4.79 -4.89 -15.95
CA PRO A 161 -6.01 -5.16 -15.18
C PRO A 161 -7.20 -4.42 -15.79
N GLN A 162 -8.32 -5.12 -15.95
CA GLN A 162 -9.57 -4.55 -16.47
C GLN A 162 -10.39 -4.02 -15.29
N TYR A 163 -10.73 -2.73 -15.33
CA TYR A 163 -11.59 -2.08 -14.35
C TYR A 163 -12.82 -1.56 -15.10
N GLU A 164 -13.88 -2.35 -15.12
CA GLU A 164 -15.17 -2.01 -15.74
C GLU A 164 -16.20 -1.79 -14.63
N GLU A 165 -17.05 -0.77 -14.76
CA GLU A 165 -18.08 -0.46 -13.75
C GLU A 165 -19.20 -1.51 -13.72
N ASP A 166 -19.55 -2.07 -14.88
CA ASP A 166 -20.55 -3.11 -15.06
C ASP A 166 -20.00 -4.53 -14.84
N HIS A 167 -18.68 -4.67 -14.71
CA HIS A 167 -17.95 -5.93 -14.56
C HIS A 167 -18.25 -6.97 -15.67
N GLN A 168 -18.76 -6.53 -16.82
CA GLN A 168 -19.36 -7.41 -17.82
C GLN A 168 -18.36 -8.45 -18.36
N THR A 169 -17.14 -8.03 -18.67
CA THR A 169 -16.09 -8.93 -19.19
C THR A 169 -15.77 -10.04 -18.19
N GLY A 170 -15.76 -9.73 -16.89
CA GLY A 170 -15.50 -10.70 -15.83
C GLY A 170 -16.63 -11.73 -15.70
N VAL A 171 -17.88 -11.25 -15.67
CA VAL A 171 -19.08 -12.11 -15.54
C VAL A 171 -19.19 -13.08 -16.71
N LEU A 172 -19.12 -12.59 -17.95
CA LEU A 172 -19.22 -13.43 -19.14
C LEU A 172 -18.07 -14.45 -19.22
N THR A 173 -16.85 -14.05 -18.85
CA THR A 173 -15.71 -14.97 -18.84
C THR A 173 -15.92 -16.08 -17.80
N GLN A 174 -16.45 -15.76 -16.62
CA GLN A 174 -16.73 -16.73 -15.58
C GLN A 174 -17.84 -17.72 -16.00
N GLU A 175 -18.92 -17.24 -16.62
CA GLU A 175 -19.97 -18.09 -17.17
C GLU A 175 -19.44 -19.08 -18.22
N LEU A 176 -18.48 -18.65 -19.05
CA LEU A 176 -17.84 -19.52 -20.04
C LEU A 176 -16.94 -20.58 -19.39
N ILE A 177 -16.26 -20.24 -18.29
CA ILE A 177 -15.43 -21.19 -17.54
C ILE A 177 -16.33 -22.22 -16.85
N ASP A 178 -17.36 -21.78 -16.14
CA ASP A 178 -18.21 -22.65 -15.33
C ASP A 178 -19.15 -23.50 -16.19
N GLY A 179 -19.70 -22.91 -17.26
CA GLY A 179 -20.65 -23.57 -18.15
C GLY A 179 -20.00 -24.50 -19.18
N TYR A 180 -18.85 -24.10 -19.72
CA TYR A 180 -18.22 -24.80 -20.86
C TYR A 180 -16.81 -25.34 -20.55
N GLY A 181 -16.29 -25.13 -19.34
CA GLY A 181 -14.96 -25.61 -18.93
C GLY A 181 -13.81 -24.98 -19.73
N LEU A 182 -14.05 -23.82 -20.35
CA LEU A 182 -13.06 -23.19 -21.22
C LEU A 182 -11.96 -22.52 -20.41
N LEU A 183 -10.71 -22.67 -20.86
CA LEU A 183 -9.60 -21.96 -20.23
C LEU A 183 -9.63 -20.47 -20.62
N PRO A 184 -9.33 -19.54 -19.69
CA PRO A 184 -9.30 -18.10 -19.98
C PRO A 184 -8.44 -17.71 -21.19
N GLN A 185 -7.31 -18.41 -21.38
CA GLN A 185 -6.42 -18.18 -22.52
C GLN A 185 -7.06 -18.57 -23.86
N GLN A 186 -7.91 -19.60 -23.87
CA GLN A 186 -8.62 -20.04 -25.06
C GLN A 186 -9.73 -19.05 -25.41
N ILE A 187 -10.53 -18.65 -24.42
CA ILE A 187 -11.57 -17.62 -24.59
C ILE A 187 -10.95 -16.35 -25.18
N LEU A 188 -9.85 -15.87 -24.59
CA LEU A 188 -9.15 -14.69 -25.06
C LEU A 188 -8.63 -14.84 -26.50
N ARG A 189 -8.08 -16.01 -26.83
CA ARG A 189 -7.56 -16.29 -28.19
C ARG A 189 -8.68 -16.26 -29.23
N GLU A 190 -9.78 -16.93 -28.96
CA GLU A 190 -10.93 -17.03 -29.87
C GLU A 190 -11.59 -15.66 -30.04
N ALA A 191 -11.87 -14.95 -28.94
CA ALA A 191 -12.47 -13.62 -28.99
C ALA A 191 -11.61 -12.62 -29.79
N ILE A 192 -10.28 -12.62 -29.58
CA ILE A 192 -9.37 -11.76 -30.35
C ILE A 192 -9.33 -12.17 -31.82
N ALA A 193 -9.29 -13.48 -32.11
CA ALA A 193 -9.27 -13.99 -33.48
C ALA A 193 -10.53 -13.57 -34.25
N ASP A 194 -11.70 -13.76 -33.62
CA ASP A 194 -13.00 -13.36 -34.17
C ASP A 194 -13.09 -11.86 -34.39
N TYR A 195 -12.69 -11.06 -33.39
CA TYR A 195 -12.72 -9.61 -33.49
C TYR A 195 -11.78 -9.08 -34.58
N HIS A 196 -10.56 -9.62 -34.65
CA HIS A 196 -9.59 -9.26 -35.68
C HIS A 196 -10.02 -9.71 -37.08
N ALA A 197 -10.69 -10.85 -37.21
CA ALA A 197 -11.29 -11.28 -38.48
C ALA A 197 -12.40 -10.32 -38.92
N ARG A 198 -13.29 -9.89 -38.00
CA ARG A 198 -14.35 -8.91 -38.30
C ARG A 198 -13.79 -7.59 -38.81
N ILE A 199 -12.76 -7.05 -38.16
CA ILE A 199 -12.09 -5.81 -38.60
C ILE A 199 -11.47 -6.01 -39.99
N LYS A 200 -10.72 -7.10 -40.20
CA LYS A 200 -10.09 -7.37 -41.50
C LYS A 200 -11.09 -7.58 -42.64
N SER A 201 -12.26 -8.14 -42.36
CA SER A 201 -13.32 -8.28 -43.35
C SER A 201 -13.95 -6.93 -43.68
N GLN A 202 -14.20 -6.07 -42.70
CA GLN A 202 -14.69 -4.70 -42.92
C GLN A 202 -13.70 -3.84 -43.73
N GLU A 203 -12.39 -4.02 -43.52
CA GLU A 203 -11.36 -3.35 -44.31
C GLU A 203 -11.26 -3.90 -45.75
N LYS A 204 -11.64 -5.16 -45.98
CA LYS A 204 -11.65 -5.79 -47.32
C LYS A 204 -12.93 -5.54 -48.12
N GLU A 205 -14.03 -5.17 -47.48
CA GLU A 205 -15.30 -4.83 -48.14
C GLU A 205 -15.34 -3.38 -48.68
N GLN A 206 -14.27 -2.60 -48.48
CA GLN A 206 -14.03 -1.38 -49.26
C GLN A 206 -13.01 -1.64 -50.37
N PRO A 207 -13.47 -2.08 -51.55
CA PRO A 207 -13.01 -1.42 -52.76
C PRO A 207 -14.09 -1.31 -53.86
N GLN A 208 -14.18 -0.09 -54.42
CA GLN A 208 -14.55 0.21 -55.81
C GLN A 208 -15.99 -0.15 -56.23
N GLU A 209 -16.82 0.90 -56.29
CA GLU A 209 -17.96 0.96 -57.20
C GLU A 209 -17.54 0.68 -58.66
N GLU A 210 -18.49 0.09 -59.38
CA GLU A 210 -18.53 -0.18 -60.83
C GLU A 210 -17.69 -1.41 -61.25
N THR A 211 -18.27 -2.55 -61.65
CA THR A 211 -19.14 -2.67 -62.83
C THR A 211 -19.77 -4.08 -62.90
N ALA A 212 -21.00 -4.13 -63.45
CA ALA A 212 -21.64 -5.24 -64.17
C ALA A 212 -22.22 -6.46 -63.40
N GLU A 213 -23.55 -6.40 -63.25
CA GLU A 213 -24.56 -7.37 -63.73
C GLU A 213 -24.16 -8.87 -63.80
N SER A 214 -24.87 -9.73 -63.04
CA SER A 214 -26.02 -10.50 -63.55
C SER A 214 -26.22 -11.84 -62.80
N GLU A 215 -27.51 -12.14 -62.58
CA GLU A 215 -28.15 -13.47 -62.68
C GLU A 215 -28.01 -14.56 -61.58
N VAL A 216 -29.12 -14.68 -60.81
CA VAL A 216 -29.89 -15.89 -60.41
C VAL A 216 -29.25 -17.28 -60.58
N VAL A 217 -29.27 -18.14 -59.55
CA VAL A 217 -29.78 -19.55 -59.58
C VAL A 217 -30.01 -20.10 -58.16
N VAL A 218 -31.06 -20.90 -58.06
CA VAL A 218 -31.75 -21.55 -56.92
C VAL A 218 -31.18 -22.97 -56.65
N VAL A 219 -31.63 -23.59 -55.55
CA VAL A 219 -31.73 -25.06 -55.25
C VAL A 219 -30.47 -25.67 -54.59
N GLU A 220 -30.48 -26.62 -53.64
CA GLU A 220 -31.37 -27.27 -52.65
C GLU A 220 -30.57 -28.51 -52.16
N SER A 221 -30.92 -29.06 -50.99
CA SER A 221 -30.56 -30.41 -50.50
C SER A 221 -29.11 -30.66 -50.05
N GLY A 222 -28.83 -31.37 -48.95
CA GLY A 222 -29.70 -32.10 -48.03
C GLY A 222 -28.87 -32.98 -47.08
N MET A 223 -29.57 -33.45 -46.03
CA MET A 223 -29.35 -34.67 -45.25
C MET A 223 -28.24 -34.75 -44.16
N LEU A 224 -28.74 -34.84 -42.92
CA LEU A 224 -28.30 -35.63 -41.76
C LEU A 224 -28.09 -37.13 -42.09
N PRO A 225 -27.37 -37.92 -41.26
CA PRO A 225 -27.91 -38.58 -40.03
C PRO A 225 -27.00 -38.42 -38.79
N GLN A 226 -27.52 -38.21 -37.56
CA GLN A 226 -27.82 -39.22 -36.48
C GLN A 226 -26.64 -40.20 -36.19
N GLU A 227 -26.25 -40.54 -34.96
CA GLU A 227 -26.98 -40.73 -33.69
C GLU A 227 -25.99 -40.85 -32.49
N GLU A 228 -26.53 -40.68 -31.27
CA GLU A 228 -26.15 -41.04 -29.87
C GLU A 228 -24.77 -41.71 -29.55
N ILE A 229 -24.15 -41.66 -28.35
CA ILE A 229 -24.62 -41.87 -26.97
C ILE A 229 -23.55 -41.26 -25.99
N SER A 230 -23.99 -40.85 -24.80
CA SER A 230 -23.24 -40.34 -23.62
C SER A 230 -22.54 -41.46 -22.80
N PRO A 231 -22.11 -41.23 -21.53
CA PRO A 231 -20.91 -40.51 -21.05
C PRO A 231 -20.04 -41.41 -20.13
N THR A 232 -18.98 -40.86 -19.50
CA THR A 232 -18.61 -41.04 -18.06
C THR A 232 -17.13 -40.69 -17.78
N GLU A 233 -16.99 -39.65 -16.96
CA GLU A 233 -16.05 -39.39 -15.84
C GLU A 233 -14.68 -40.09 -15.77
N ARG A 234 -13.61 -39.30 -15.55
CA ARG A 234 -12.88 -39.27 -14.25
C ARG A 234 -11.70 -38.29 -14.26
N GLU A 235 -11.66 -37.47 -13.22
CA GLU A 235 -10.54 -36.62 -12.80
C GLU A 235 -9.37 -37.43 -12.20
N LYS A 236 -8.15 -36.87 -12.31
CA LYS A 236 -7.12 -36.73 -11.24
C LYS A 236 -5.93 -35.93 -11.80
N ALA A 237 -5.73 -34.70 -11.34
CA ALA A 237 -4.89 -34.31 -10.19
C ALA A 237 -3.38 -34.31 -10.51
N ILE A 238 -2.79 -33.11 -10.55
CA ILE A 238 -1.33 -32.90 -10.52
C ILE A 238 -0.98 -32.13 -9.24
N GLU A 239 -0.21 -32.84 -8.43
CA GLU A 239 0.51 -32.47 -7.22
C GLU A 239 1.71 -31.56 -7.53
N VAL A 240 1.93 -30.48 -6.76
CA VAL A 240 3.29 -29.96 -6.54
C VAL A 240 3.45 -29.43 -5.10
N ASN A 241 4.28 -30.16 -4.36
CA ASN A 241 4.80 -29.86 -3.03
C ASN A 241 5.62 -28.56 -2.97
N SER A 242 5.49 -27.81 -1.86
CA SER A 242 6.48 -26.81 -1.44
C SER A 242 7.02 -27.15 -0.04
N ARG A 243 8.31 -27.52 -0.01
CA ARG A 243 9.13 -27.64 1.21
C ARG A 243 9.48 -26.24 1.73
N LEU A 244 9.23 -25.98 3.01
CA LEU A 244 10.14 -25.16 3.82
C LEU A 244 10.16 -25.67 5.27
N LYS A 245 11.37 -25.86 5.77
CA LYS A 245 11.68 -26.45 7.08
C LYS A 245 11.37 -25.46 8.20
N GLN A 246 10.69 -25.97 9.22
CA GLN A 246 10.66 -25.44 10.57
C GLN A 246 12.08 -25.42 11.16
N ASN A 247 12.36 -24.42 11.99
CA ASN A 247 13.33 -24.56 13.07
C ASN A 247 12.87 -23.69 14.23
N GLU A 248 12.34 -24.32 15.27
CA GLU A 248 12.15 -23.74 16.60
C GLU A 248 13.32 -24.15 17.52
N GLN A 249 13.48 -23.32 18.56
CA GLN A 249 14.25 -23.48 19.80
C GLN A 249 15.74 -23.12 19.80
N PRO A 250 16.33 -22.80 20.97
CA PRO A 250 15.84 -21.98 22.09
C PRO A 250 16.88 -20.91 22.54
N SER A 251 16.47 -20.02 23.44
CA SER A 251 17.23 -18.88 23.99
C SER A 251 18.59 -19.22 24.61
N THR A 252 19.58 -18.33 24.46
CA THR A 252 20.55 -17.98 25.52
C THR A 252 21.11 -16.55 25.34
N SER A 253 20.83 -15.71 26.35
CA SER A 253 21.65 -14.63 26.94
C SER A 253 22.42 -13.64 26.05
N ASN A 254 22.04 -12.35 26.08
CA ASN A 254 22.66 -11.36 26.97
C ASN A 254 22.10 -9.93 26.79
N ALA A 255 21.76 -9.32 27.93
CA ALA A 255 21.79 -7.91 28.29
C ALA A 255 21.19 -6.85 27.33
N THR A 256 19.98 -6.37 27.66
CA THR A 256 19.62 -4.96 27.47
C THR A 256 18.71 -4.51 28.61
N GLU A 257 18.91 -3.26 29.01
CA GLU A 257 18.41 -2.56 30.19
C GLU A 257 16.90 -2.68 30.40
N GLN A 258 16.53 -2.84 31.67
CA GLN A 258 15.16 -2.86 32.15
C GLN A 258 14.58 -1.44 32.11
N GLN A 259 13.67 -1.18 31.15
CA GLN A 259 12.59 -0.22 31.39
C GLN A 259 11.46 -0.92 32.16
N PRO A 260 10.77 -0.23 33.08
CA PRO A 260 9.81 -0.88 33.97
C PRO A 260 8.58 -1.28 33.18
N VAL A 261 8.38 -2.60 33.06
CA VAL A 261 7.24 -3.28 32.42
C VAL A 261 5.86 -2.72 32.85
N GLY A 262 5.77 -2.06 34.01
CA GLY A 262 4.53 -1.42 34.47
C GLY A 262 4.15 -0.12 33.74
N GLY A 263 5.11 0.64 33.21
CA GLY A 263 4.83 1.93 32.57
C GLY A 263 4.12 1.79 31.22
N GLU A 264 4.51 0.79 30.43
CA GLU A 264 3.91 0.52 29.12
C GLU A 264 2.47 0.01 29.23
N VAL A 265 2.18 -0.83 30.23
CA VAL A 265 0.83 -1.36 30.48
C VAL A 265 -0.15 -0.22 30.80
N LEU A 266 0.25 0.71 31.68
CA LEU A 266 -0.58 1.86 32.05
C LEU A 266 -0.82 2.80 30.85
N MET A 267 0.24 3.07 30.08
CA MET A 267 0.16 3.86 28.85
C MET A 267 -0.78 3.23 27.82
N LEU A 268 -0.72 1.91 27.61
CA LEU A 268 -1.62 1.23 26.69
C LEU A 268 -3.07 1.27 27.20
N ALA A 269 -3.30 1.01 28.48
CA ALA A 269 -4.62 1.08 29.08
C ALA A 269 -5.23 2.48 28.94
N GLU A 270 -4.47 3.55 29.22
CA GLU A 270 -4.93 4.93 29.04
C GLU A 270 -5.26 5.26 27.57
N LYS A 271 -4.41 4.83 26.63
CA LYS A 271 -4.68 4.98 25.19
C LYS A 271 -5.98 4.29 24.78
N LEU A 272 -6.22 3.06 25.26
CA LEU A 272 -7.48 2.33 25.02
C LEU A 272 -8.68 3.04 25.65
N LYS A 273 -8.52 3.67 26.82
CA LYS A 273 -9.56 4.48 27.48
C LYS A 273 -9.87 5.79 26.76
N SER A 274 -8.90 6.39 26.08
CA SER A 274 -9.13 7.61 25.29
C SER A 274 -9.61 7.34 23.86
N ALA A 275 -9.56 6.09 23.40
CA ALA A 275 -9.79 5.77 22.01
C ALA A 275 -11.26 6.00 21.59
N THR A 276 -11.43 6.72 20.48
CA THR A 276 -12.75 7.03 19.90
C THR A 276 -13.00 6.30 18.57
N SER A 277 -12.02 5.56 18.07
CA SER A 277 -12.08 4.85 16.79
C SER A 277 -11.31 3.53 16.84
N TYR A 278 -11.77 2.53 16.08
CA TYR A 278 -11.05 1.28 15.86
C TYR A 278 -9.59 1.50 15.45
N TYR A 279 -9.32 2.50 14.60
CA TYR A 279 -7.96 2.76 14.11
C TYR A 279 -7.00 3.13 15.24
N GLN A 280 -7.47 3.90 16.23
CA GLN A 280 -6.67 4.27 17.40
C GLN A 280 -6.42 3.06 18.30
N ILE A 281 -7.44 2.21 18.50
CA ILE A 281 -7.32 0.95 19.25
C ILE A 281 -6.30 0.03 18.59
N ARG A 282 -6.45 -0.19 17.27
CA ARG A 282 -5.55 -1.01 16.46
C ARG A 282 -4.10 -0.53 16.58
N ASN A 283 -3.86 0.75 16.33
CA ASN A 283 -2.50 1.31 16.40
C ASN A 283 -1.88 1.22 17.79
N ALA A 284 -2.67 1.42 18.85
CA ALA A 284 -2.19 1.30 20.21
C ALA A 284 -1.77 -0.15 20.53
N ILE A 285 -2.60 -1.12 20.14
CA ILE A 285 -2.33 -2.55 20.37
C ILE A 285 -1.12 -3.02 19.56
N TYR A 286 -1.00 -2.66 18.28
CA TYR A 286 0.14 -3.10 17.45
C TYR A 286 1.49 -2.61 17.98
N ARG A 287 1.54 -1.39 18.52
CA ARG A 287 2.78 -0.83 19.10
C ARG A 287 3.17 -1.45 20.43
N HIS A 288 2.22 -2.04 21.14
CA HIS A 288 2.40 -2.55 22.50
C HIS A 288 1.82 -3.98 22.61
N LEU A 289 2.05 -4.81 21.58
CA LEU A 289 1.44 -6.14 21.45
C LEU A 289 1.80 -7.06 22.63
N ALA A 290 3.02 -6.93 23.14
CA ALA A 290 3.55 -7.75 24.24
C ALA A 290 2.82 -7.54 25.58
N VAL A 291 2.19 -6.38 25.78
CA VAL A 291 1.51 -6.00 27.05
C VAL A 291 0.00 -5.87 26.88
N LYS A 292 -0.55 -6.33 25.76
CA LYS A 292 -1.96 -6.18 25.39
C LYS A 292 -2.90 -6.83 26.41
N GLU A 293 -2.61 -8.05 26.82
CA GLU A 293 -3.49 -8.82 27.71
C GLU A 293 -3.48 -8.26 29.14
N GLU A 294 -2.33 -7.80 29.63
CA GLU A 294 -2.17 -7.12 30.92
C GLU A 294 -2.91 -5.78 30.92
N ALA A 295 -2.79 -4.99 29.85
CA ALA A 295 -3.48 -3.71 29.73
C ALA A 295 -5.01 -3.90 29.61
N TRP A 296 -5.46 -4.94 28.89
CA TRP A 296 -6.88 -5.26 28.76
C TRP A 296 -7.53 -5.60 30.10
N LYS A 297 -6.80 -6.32 30.98
CA LYS A 297 -7.26 -6.65 32.34
C LYS A 297 -7.40 -5.45 33.26
N GLN A 298 -6.73 -4.32 32.98
CA GLN A 298 -6.86 -3.09 33.78
C GLN A 298 -8.08 -2.23 33.40
N LEU A 299 -8.74 -2.54 32.29
CA LEU A 299 -9.94 -1.86 31.85
C LEU A 299 -11.15 -2.33 32.66
N SER A 300 -12.04 -1.41 33.01
CA SER A 300 -13.32 -1.77 33.61
C SER A 300 -14.22 -2.51 32.60
N PRO A 301 -15.20 -3.31 33.04
CA PRO A 301 -16.13 -3.98 32.13
C PRO A 301 -16.87 -3.01 31.20
N GLU A 302 -17.18 -1.80 31.67
CA GLU A 302 -17.82 -0.75 30.87
C GLU A 302 -16.88 -0.21 29.77
N GLU A 303 -15.60 -0.02 30.10
CA GLU A 303 -14.58 0.42 29.14
C GLU A 303 -14.34 -0.66 28.08
N GLN A 304 -14.28 -1.93 28.47
CA GLN A 304 -14.15 -3.06 27.55
C GLN A 304 -15.34 -3.15 26.59
N LEU A 305 -16.58 -3.05 27.10
CA LEU A 305 -17.80 -3.03 26.27
C LEU A 305 -17.80 -1.84 25.30
N ARG A 306 -17.37 -0.67 25.74
CA ARG A 306 -17.26 0.50 24.88
C ARG A 306 -16.25 0.28 23.75
N ILE A 307 -15.10 -0.32 24.06
CA ILE A 307 -14.08 -0.65 23.05
C ILE A 307 -14.62 -1.71 22.09
N GLU A 308 -15.34 -2.72 22.58
CA GLU A 308 -15.96 -3.73 21.74
C GLU A 308 -16.98 -3.14 20.76
N ARG A 309 -17.74 -2.11 21.16
CA ARG A 309 -18.63 -1.37 20.25
C ARG A 309 -17.91 -0.61 19.13
N LEU A 310 -16.63 -0.30 19.30
CA LEU A 310 -15.82 0.35 18.29
C LEU A 310 -15.18 -0.64 17.31
N LEU A 311 -15.23 -1.96 17.58
CA LEU A 311 -14.67 -2.97 16.69
C LEU A 311 -15.55 -3.12 15.43
N PRO A 312 -14.95 -3.23 14.24
CA PRO A 312 -15.66 -3.58 13.02
C PRO A 312 -16.34 -4.95 13.14
N GLN A 313 -17.45 -5.13 12.42
CA GLN A 313 -18.24 -6.37 12.45
C GLN A 313 -17.41 -7.60 12.08
N GLU A 314 -16.46 -7.46 11.16
CA GLU A 314 -15.58 -8.53 10.71
C GLU A 314 -14.65 -9.02 11.83
N VAL A 315 -14.13 -8.09 12.63
CA VAL A 315 -13.25 -8.40 13.77
C VAL A 315 -14.06 -9.05 14.90
N LEU A 316 -15.30 -8.61 15.11
CA LEU A 316 -16.22 -9.24 16.06
C LEU A 316 -16.57 -10.67 15.64
N ALA A 317 -16.81 -10.91 14.36
CA ALA A 317 -17.06 -12.23 13.81
C ALA A 317 -15.86 -13.17 14.03
N LEU A 318 -14.64 -12.72 13.70
CA LEU A 318 -13.41 -13.49 13.94
C LEU A 318 -13.16 -13.75 15.43
N LYS A 319 -13.42 -12.77 16.31
CA LYS A 319 -13.32 -12.97 17.77
C LYS A 319 -14.30 -14.02 18.27
N THR A 320 -15.50 -14.06 17.68
CA THR A 320 -16.54 -15.05 18.01
C THR A 320 -16.14 -16.44 17.50
N ALA A 321 -15.67 -16.54 16.26
CA ALA A 321 -15.13 -17.76 15.67
C ALA A 321 -13.95 -18.34 16.47
N ARG A 322 -13.08 -17.46 16.99
CA ARG A 322 -11.97 -17.88 17.86
C ARG A 322 -12.49 -18.44 19.19
N LYS A 323 -13.50 -17.81 19.78
CA LYS A 323 -14.12 -18.29 21.04
C LYS A 323 -14.87 -19.60 20.86
N SER A 324 -15.49 -19.85 19.70
CA SER A 324 -16.15 -21.11 19.38
C SER A 324 -15.18 -22.22 18.97
N GLY A 325 -13.89 -21.92 18.82
CA GLY A 325 -12.87 -22.88 18.40
C GLY A 325 -12.84 -23.16 16.90
N LEU A 326 -13.61 -22.41 16.10
CA LEU A 326 -13.61 -22.50 14.64
C LEU A 326 -12.26 -22.08 14.04
N ILE A 327 -11.58 -21.13 14.69
CA ILE A 327 -10.25 -20.66 14.31
C ILE A 327 -9.34 -20.63 15.54
N ILE A 328 -8.03 -20.81 15.35
CA ILE A 328 -7.00 -20.74 16.39
C ILE A 328 -6.69 -19.27 16.72
N ASP A 329 -6.33 -18.50 15.69
CA ASP A 329 -6.04 -17.07 15.82
C ASP A 329 -6.19 -16.36 14.47
N TYR A 330 -6.08 -15.03 14.48
CA TYR A 330 -6.08 -14.21 13.27
C TYR A 330 -5.21 -12.96 13.39
N TYR A 331 -4.67 -12.50 12.26
CA TYR A 331 -3.95 -11.22 12.15
C TYR A 331 -4.53 -10.35 11.05
N GLU A 332 -4.67 -9.04 11.30
CA GLU A 332 -5.13 -8.06 10.31
C GLU A 332 -3.95 -7.36 9.62
N LEU A 333 -3.76 -7.61 8.33
CA LEU A 333 -2.73 -7.00 7.50
C LEU A 333 -3.08 -5.55 7.13
N GLU A 334 -2.07 -4.74 6.77
CA GLU A 334 -2.24 -3.32 6.40
C GLU A 334 -3.04 -3.11 5.10
N ASN A 335 -3.12 -4.12 4.25
CA ASN A 335 -3.80 -4.09 2.96
C ASN A 335 -5.30 -4.46 3.03
N GLY A 336 -5.89 -4.58 4.23
CA GLY A 336 -7.29 -4.95 4.39
C GLY A 336 -7.58 -6.45 4.26
N TRP A 337 -6.57 -7.29 4.47
CA TRP A 337 -6.68 -8.74 4.51
C TRP A 337 -6.47 -9.27 5.93
N PHE A 338 -7.04 -10.42 6.22
CA PHE A 338 -6.84 -11.18 7.45
C PHE A 338 -6.09 -12.47 7.14
N GLN A 339 -5.09 -12.81 7.95
CA GLN A 339 -4.52 -14.15 8.00
C GLN A 339 -5.20 -14.90 9.14
N VAL A 340 -5.92 -15.97 8.81
CA VAL A 340 -6.71 -16.76 9.75
C VAL A 340 -6.08 -18.14 9.88
N PHE A 341 -5.88 -18.60 11.12
CA PHE A 341 -5.30 -19.91 11.41
C PHE A 341 -6.42 -20.86 11.81
N ILE A 342 -6.55 -21.98 11.11
CA ILE A 342 -7.61 -22.96 11.30
C ILE A 342 -7.04 -24.21 11.98
N PRO A 343 -7.78 -24.87 12.88
CA PRO A 343 -7.38 -26.15 13.45
C PRO A 343 -7.17 -27.20 12.36
N GLY A 344 -5.99 -27.84 12.34
CA GLY A 344 -5.67 -28.91 11.40
C GLY A 344 -5.06 -28.48 10.06
N GLU A 345 -4.96 -27.18 9.80
CA GLU A 345 -4.24 -26.66 8.62
C GLU A 345 -2.85 -26.12 9.00
N ASP A 346 -1.83 -26.52 8.25
CA ASP A 346 -0.44 -26.08 8.47
C ASP A 346 -0.16 -24.65 7.97
N LYS A 347 -1.08 -24.06 7.20
CA LYS A 347 -0.90 -22.74 6.58
C LYS A 347 -2.08 -21.82 6.90
N PRO A 348 -1.82 -20.54 7.24
CA PRO A 348 -2.90 -19.58 7.44
C PRO A 348 -3.61 -19.26 6.13
N VAL A 349 -4.93 -19.17 6.18
CA VAL A 349 -5.78 -18.75 5.07
C VAL A 349 -5.84 -17.23 5.02
N SER A 350 -5.62 -16.65 3.85
CA SER A 350 -5.72 -15.20 3.65
C SER A 350 -7.11 -14.83 3.15
N VAL A 351 -7.85 -14.04 3.93
CA VAL A 351 -9.24 -13.67 3.66
C VAL A 351 -9.36 -12.14 3.58
N SER A 352 -9.95 -11.62 2.50
CA SER A 352 -10.23 -10.19 2.36
C SER A 352 -11.24 -9.74 3.41
N LYS A 353 -11.08 -8.53 3.98
CA LYS A 353 -12.03 -7.93 4.94
C LYS A 353 -13.49 -8.02 4.47
N LEU A 354 -13.75 -7.78 3.18
CA LEU A 354 -15.11 -7.80 2.63
C LEU A 354 -15.75 -9.21 2.65
N ASN A 355 -14.93 -10.26 2.67
CA ASN A 355 -15.38 -11.64 2.53
C ASN A 355 -15.23 -12.44 3.84
N VAL A 356 -14.76 -11.83 4.93
CA VAL A 356 -14.52 -12.55 6.21
C VAL A 356 -15.80 -13.20 6.73
N ILE A 357 -16.94 -12.52 6.64
CA ILE A 357 -18.20 -13.02 7.20
C ILE A 357 -18.73 -14.19 6.38
N SER A 358 -18.75 -14.07 5.04
CA SER A 358 -19.18 -15.16 4.16
C SER A 358 -18.25 -16.38 4.28
N TRP A 359 -16.95 -16.12 4.37
CA TRP A 359 -15.95 -17.17 4.56
C TRP A 359 -16.14 -17.92 5.89
N LEU A 360 -16.41 -17.21 7.00
CA LEU A 360 -16.70 -17.87 8.28
C LEU A 360 -17.96 -18.74 8.21
N GLN A 361 -19.01 -18.28 7.53
CA GLN A 361 -20.24 -19.08 7.34
C GLN A 361 -19.98 -20.36 6.54
N GLU A 362 -19.14 -20.28 5.50
CA GLU A 362 -18.69 -21.45 4.74
C GLU A 362 -17.92 -22.43 5.64
N GLN A 363 -16.98 -21.95 6.47
CA GLN A 363 -16.25 -22.81 7.41
C GLN A 363 -17.15 -23.48 8.44
N GLU A 364 -18.17 -22.78 8.94
CA GLU A 364 -19.17 -23.37 9.85
C GLU A 364 -19.96 -24.49 9.15
N SER A 365 -20.36 -24.29 7.89
CA SER A 365 -21.06 -25.30 7.10
C SER A 365 -20.22 -26.55 6.82
N LEU A 366 -18.92 -26.37 6.52
CA LEU A 366 -18.01 -27.47 6.25
C LEU A 366 -17.77 -28.32 7.51
N ASN A 367 -17.61 -27.66 8.66
CA ASN A 367 -17.47 -28.38 9.93
C ASN A 367 -18.72 -29.18 10.32
N TYR A 368 -19.92 -28.70 9.96
CA TYR A 368 -21.17 -29.43 10.22
C TYR A 368 -21.34 -30.70 9.36
N VAL A 369 -20.70 -30.77 8.20
CA VAL A 369 -20.74 -31.95 7.30
C VAL A 369 -19.72 -33.02 7.73
N THR A 370 -18.72 -32.66 8.55
CA THR A 370 -17.60 -33.53 8.91
C THR A 370 -17.72 -34.15 10.31
N THR A 371 -18.70 -33.73 11.10
CA THR A 371 -19.17 -34.39 12.35
C THR A 371 -20.38 -35.26 12.10
#